data_AF-A0A6P8U4S7-F1
#
_entry.id   AF-A0A6P8U4S7-F1
#
_cell.length_a   1.000
_cell.length_b   1.000
_cell.length_c   1.000
_cell.angle_alpha   90.00
_cell.angle_beta   90.00
_cell.angle_gamma   90.00
#
_symmetry.space_group_name_H-M   'P 1'
#
loop_
_entity.id
_entity.type
_entity.pdbx_description
1 polymer ?
#
loop_
_entity_poly.entity_id
_entity_poly.type
_entity_poly.pdbx_seq_one_letter_code
_entity_poly.pdbx_strand_id
1 'polypeptide(L)'
;MTLDDLSSHDSEVVTPISTEYKGVRLWEPPPNSQGLAALLLLNILDNFPLKAAGHNSSDYIHVLVEAVRLAQTDAVRYLGDPDHVTIPLETLLDKSYSHQRAQRIRMDRCVVMEEVEPGLMTGSDTVYFCVIDSQGNACSFVNSTYMGFGSGLVPKDCGFSLQNRGASFSLHRGHVNCVAGGKRPFHTIIPALLTDSATTSEKPVLLAALGVMGALMQPQGHVQVLLNMLAFGMNPQQALDAPRVYVQYDHTTEQWSVNLEEGVSQEVAEELRRRGHKVNWPITVLSSPHCSCVCFWVSDVLFRGFRPVSGPGPAASGPLLYRGQPAASVSHGRNHLHPAGPPGQLHLVLWWTRRRGSTDAVSCCGIYHSGEM
;
A
#
# COMPACT_ATOMS: atom_id res chain seq x y z
N MET A 1 10.36 25.65 9.43
CA MET A 1 10.79 25.77 8.03
C MET A 1 11.43 27.13 7.85
N THR A 2 12.75 27.15 7.98
CA THR A 2 13.63 28.23 7.57
C THR A 2 14.22 27.91 6.18
N LEU A 3 15.00 28.83 5.62
CA LEU A 3 15.77 28.52 4.39
C LEU A 3 16.85 27.47 4.66
N ASP A 4 17.46 27.50 5.85
CA ASP A 4 18.47 26.53 6.26
C ASP A 4 17.89 25.10 6.30
N ASP A 5 16.64 24.93 6.75
CA ASP A 5 15.93 23.64 6.71
C ASP A 5 15.82 23.11 5.26
N LEU A 6 15.61 23.98 4.27
CA LEU A 6 15.48 23.59 2.87
C LEU A 6 16.84 23.32 2.21
N SER A 7 17.84 24.15 2.48
CA SER A 7 19.17 24.01 1.88
C SER A 7 19.99 22.86 2.44
N SER A 8 19.70 22.42 3.67
CA SER A 8 20.38 21.30 4.32
C SER A 8 19.70 19.95 4.09
N HIS A 9 18.52 19.93 3.46
CA HIS A 9 17.81 18.69 3.16
C HIS A 9 18.52 17.90 2.04
N ASP A 10 18.67 16.60 2.25
CA ASP A 10 19.13 15.65 1.23
C ASP A 10 18.24 14.40 1.21
N SER A 11 18.24 13.68 0.09
CA SER A 11 17.51 12.42 -0.08
C SER A 11 18.41 11.24 0.29
N GLU A 12 17.94 10.40 1.22
CA GLU A 12 18.70 9.26 1.69
C GLU A 12 18.50 8.01 0.82
N VAL A 13 19.61 7.35 0.47
CA VAL A 13 19.57 5.99 -0.09
C VAL A 13 19.54 5.01 1.07
N VAL A 14 18.39 4.36 1.28
CA VAL A 14 18.17 3.43 2.38
C VAL A 14 18.13 1.98 1.92
N THR A 15 18.53 1.05 2.79
CA THR A 15 18.38 -0.39 2.55
C THR A 15 16.96 -0.83 2.94
N PRO A 16 16.20 -1.48 2.05
CA PRO A 16 14.86 -1.96 2.36
C PRO A 16 14.89 -3.09 3.39
N ILE A 17 13.83 -3.17 4.19
CA ILE A 17 13.56 -4.32 5.06
C ILE A 17 12.67 -5.32 4.32
N SER A 18 12.69 -6.57 4.75
CA SER A 18 11.87 -7.60 4.11
C SER A 18 11.45 -8.72 5.05
N THR A 19 10.48 -9.49 4.59
CA THR A 19 10.19 -10.80 5.14
C THR A 19 9.77 -11.79 4.07
N GLU A 20 9.87 -13.07 4.39
CA GLU A 20 9.53 -14.16 3.49
C GLU A 20 8.17 -14.76 3.84
N TYR A 21 7.40 -15.06 2.79
CA TYR A 21 6.16 -15.81 2.86
C TYR A 21 6.07 -16.78 1.69
N LYS A 22 6.08 -18.09 1.98
CA LYS A 22 5.89 -19.17 0.99
C LYS A 22 6.77 -19.05 -0.27
N GLY A 23 8.06 -18.77 -0.09
CA GLY A 23 9.03 -18.66 -1.18
C GLY A 23 9.02 -17.33 -1.94
N VAL A 24 8.26 -16.34 -1.47
CA VAL A 24 8.27 -14.96 -1.96
C VAL A 24 8.74 -14.04 -0.85
N ARG A 25 9.61 -13.10 -1.20
CA ARG A 25 10.07 -12.04 -0.31
C ARG A 25 9.33 -10.73 -0.61
N LEU A 26 8.68 -10.18 0.42
CA LEU A 26 8.09 -8.85 0.40
C LEU A 26 9.11 -7.84 0.92
N TRP A 27 9.43 -6.84 0.10
CA TRP A 27 10.34 -5.75 0.43
C TRP A 27 9.55 -4.46 0.67
N GLU A 28 9.92 -3.76 1.73
CA GLU A 28 9.28 -2.54 2.19
C GLU A 28 10.35 -1.52 2.63
N PRO A 29 10.07 -0.21 2.64
CA PRO A 29 11.00 0.77 3.18
C PRO A 29 11.22 0.55 4.67
N PRO A 30 12.42 0.85 5.19
CA PRO A 30 12.70 0.81 6.61
C PRO A 30 11.93 1.91 7.36
N PRO A 31 11.93 1.88 8.71
CA PRO A 31 11.52 3.04 9.50
C PRO A 31 12.20 4.33 9.04
N ASN A 32 11.52 5.46 9.07
CA ASN A 32 10.25 5.74 9.76
C ASN A 32 8.96 5.42 8.96
N SER A 33 9.05 4.66 7.87
CA SER A 33 7.90 4.22 7.08
C SER A 33 7.17 3.03 7.69
N GLN A 34 5.84 3.00 7.55
CA GLN A 34 4.97 1.93 8.05
C GLN A 34 5.10 0.59 7.31
N GLY A 35 6.10 0.44 6.44
CA GLY A 35 6.41 -0.82 5.76
C GLY A 35 6.60 -1.98 6.75
N LEU A 36 7.14 -1.67 7.93
CA LEU A 36 7.23 -2.58 9.07
C LEU A 36 5.88 -3.21 9.45
N ALA A 37 4.78 -2.45 9.39
CA ALA A 37 3.45 -2.97 9.72
C ALA A 37 2.99 -4.04 8.72
N ALA A 38 3.35 -3.92 7.44
CA ALA A 38 3.02 -4.90 6.41
C ALA A 38 3.80 -6.21 6.66
N LEU A 39 5.09 -6.11 6.99
CA LEU A 39 5.94 -7.26 7.29
C LEU A 39 5.50 -7.98 8.57
N LEU A 40 5.18 -7.24 9.64
CA LEU A 40 4.64 -7.79 10.88
C LEU A 40 3.32 -8.52 10.63
N LEU A 41 2.40 -7.89 9.90
CA LEU A 41 1.12 -8.48 9.54
C LEU A 41 1.31 -9.80 8.78
N LEU A 42 2.15 -9.79 7.75
CA LEU A 42 2.42 -10.99 6.95
C LEU A 42 3.03 -12.12 7.80
N ASN A 43 3.95 -11.80 8.70
CA ASN A 43 4.57 -12.79 9.58
C ASN A 43 3.62 -13.38 10.61
N ILE A 44 2.70 -12.58 11.17
CA ILE A 44 1.66 -13.10 12.06
C ILE A 44 0.75 -14.06 11.30
N LEU A 45 0.31 -13.66 10.10
CA LEU A 45 -0.59 -14.43 9.25
C LEU A 45 0.03 -15.75 8.72
N ASP A 46 1.36 -15.82 8.60
CA ASP A 46 2.12 -17.03 8.25
C ASP A 46 1.92 -18.20 9.23
N ASN A 47 1.42 -17.91 10.44
CA ASN A 47 1.12 -18.93 11.46
C ASN A 47 -0.25 -19.61 11.28
N PHE A 48 -1.04 -19.22 10.27
CA PHE A 48 -2.41 -19.70 10.09
C PHE A 48 -2.62 -20.41 8.74
N PRO A 49 -3.50 -21.43 8.67
CA PRO A 49 -3.79 -22.15 7.44
C PRO A 49 -4.78 -21.36 6.54
N LEU A 50 -4.40 -20.15 6.12
CA LEU A 50 -5.29 -19.20 5.43
C LEU A 50 -5.97 -19.75 4.18
N LYS A 51 -5.26 -20.57 3.39
CA LYS A 51 -5.82 -21.23 2.21
C LYS A 51 -6.97 -22.18 2.57
N ALA A 52 -6.79 -22.95 3.64
CA ALA A 52 -7.80 -23.90 4.12
C ALA A 52 -9.00 -23.17 4.75
N ALA A 53 -8.78 -22.00 5.35
CA ALA A 53 -9.86 -21.16 5.87
C ALA A 53 -10.80 -20.65 4.76
N GLY A 54 -10.32 -20.54 3.51
CA GLY A 54 -11.10 -20.08 2.36
C GLY A 54 -11.09 -18.55 2.21
N HIS A 55 -10.99 -18.08 0.96
CA HIS A 55 -10.90 -16.65 0.66
C HIS A 55 -12.14 -15.91 1.15
N ASN A 56 -11.93 -14.84 1.92
CA ASN A 56 -12.99 -14.00 2.51
C ASN A 56 -14.06 -14.76 3.32
N SER A 57 -13.73 -15.93 3.86
CA SER A 57 -14.56 -16.59 4.88
C SER A 57 -14.51 -15.84 6.21
N SER A 58 -15.45 -16.14 7.10
CA SER A 58 -15.45 -15.57 8.46
C SER A 58 -14.18 -15.90 9.24
N ASP A 59 -13.64 -17.12 9.11
CA ASP A 59 -12.39 -17.51 9.77
C ASP A 59 -11.19 -16.78 9.21
N TYR A 60 -11.09 -16.67 7.88
CA TYR A 60 -10.02 -15.91 7.23
C TYR A 60 -10.05 -14.44 7.64
N ILE A 61 -11.21 -13.79 7.53
CA ILE A 61 -11.34 -12.37 7.86
C ILE A 61 -11.12 -12.14 9.35
N HIS A 62 -11.60 -13.02 10.23
CA HIS A 62 -11.37 -12.90 11.66
C HIS A 62 -9.87 -12.88 11.98
N VAL A 63 -9.10 -13.84 11.44
CA VAL A 63 -7.64 -13.90 11.62
C VAL A 63 -6.96 -12.67 11.03
N LEU A 64 -7.36 -12.25 9.83
CA LEU A 64 -6.85 -11.04 9.19
C LEU A 64 -7.05 -9.81 10.08
N VAL A 65 -8.26 -9.61 10.61
CA VAL A 65 -8.59 -8.46 11.46
C VAL A 65 -7.72 -8.41 12.70
N GLU A 66 -7.61 -9.54 13.39
CA GLU A 66 -6.86 -9.64 14.64
C GLU A 66 -5.36 -9.45 14.42
N ALA A 67 -4.82 -10.00 13.32
CA ALA A 67 -3.43 -9.79 12.93
C ALA A 67 -3.15 -8.33 12.57
N VAL A 68 -4.05 -7.65 11.86
CA VAL A 68 -3.92 -6.21 11.54
C VAL A 68 -3.87 -5.39 12.83
N ARG A 69 -4.77 -5.64 13.78
CA ARG A 69 -4.76 -4.95 15.09
C ARG A 69 -3.42 -5.11 15.79
N LEU A 70 -2.91 -6.35 15.90
CA LEU A 70 -1.63 -6.61 16.56
C LEU A 70 -0.45 -5.93 15.85
N ALA A 71 -0.38 -6.02 14.52
CA ALA A 71 0.70 -5.44 13.72
C ALA A 71 0.69 -3.91 13.74
N GLN A 72 -0.48 -3.28 13.62
CA GLN A 72 -0.62 -1.82 13.69
C GLN A 72 -0.30 -1.30 15.10
N THR A 73 -0.76 -1.98 16.14
CA THR A 73 -0.41 -1.66 17.53
C THR A 73 1.11 -1.69 17.75
N ASP A 74 1.81 -2.71 17.25
CA ASP A 74 3.27 -2.79 17.40
C ASP A 74 3.97 -1.72 16.56
N ALA A 75 3.52 -1.50 15.31
CA ALA A 75 4.07 -0.45 14.46
C ALA A 75 3.93 0.94 15.11
N VAL A 76 2.76 1.30 15.63
CA VAL A 76 2.56 2.58 16.30
C VAL A 76 3.45 2.73 17.54
N ARG A 77 3.61 1.65 18.31
CA ARG A 77 4.41 1.65 19.54
C ARG A 77 5.89 1.86 19.29
N TYR A 78 6.44 1.26 18.24
CA TYR A 78 7.89 1.22 18.01
C TYR A 78 8.38 2.11 16.87
N LEU A 79 7.51 2.49 15.93
CA LEU A 79 7.93 3.21 14.73
C LEU A 79 8.15 4.70 15.02
N GLY A 80 9.38 5.14 14.82
CA GLY A 80 9.79 6.53 14.85
C GLY A 80 10.94 6.78 13.88
N ASP A 81 11.56 7.95 13.98
CA ASP A 81 12.75 8.28 13.21
C ASP A 81 13.98 7.52 13.77
N PRO A 82 14.65 6.65 12.99
CA PRO A 82 15.81 5.90 13.45
C PRO A 82 16.98 6.78 13.91
N ASP A 83 17.04 8.05 13.48
CA ASP A 83 18.08 8.99 13.93
C ASP A 83 17.80 9.56 15.34
N HIS A 84 16.57 9.38 15.84
CA HIS A 84 16.12 9.91 17.12
C HIS A 84 15.71 8.84 18.12
N VAL A 85 15.35 7.63 17.67
CA VAL A 85 14.90 6.54 18.54
C VAL A 85 15.47 5.20 18.11
N THR A 86 15.68 4.31 19.08
CA THR A 86 16.08 2.93 18.80
C THR A 86 14.86 2.07 18.52
N ILE A 87 14.86 1.39 17.37
CA ILE A 87 13.78 0.50 16.93
C ILE A 87 14.34 -0.93 16.93
N PRO A 88 13.73 -1.88 17.68
CA PRO A 88 14.22 -3.25 17.76
C PRO A 88 13.83 -4.07 16.51
N LEU A 89 14.27 -3.64 15.32
CA LEU A 89 13.86 -4.20 14.03
C LEU A 89 14.11 -5.70 13.91
N GLU A 90 15.29 -6.17 14.33
CA GLU A 90 15.63 -7.59 14.31
C GLU A 90 14.63 -8.42 15.12
N THR A 91 14.29 -7.97 16.32
CA THR A 91 13.31 -8.65 17.17
C THR A 91 11.90 -8.60 16.59
N LEU A 92 11.48 -7.45 16.05
CA LEU A 92 10.14 -7.28 15.49
C LEU A 92 9.93 -8.13 14.23
N LEU A 93 10.96 -8.27 13.40
CA LEU A 93 10.89 -9.06 12.17
C LEU A 93 11.21 -10.55 12.37
N ASP A 94 11.65 -10.94 13.57
CA ASP A 94 11.90 -12.34 13.89
C ASP A 94 10.59 -13.16 13.88
N LYS A 95 10.66 -14.36 13.30
CA LYS A 95 9.51 -15.26 13.17
C LYS A 95 9.01 -15.73 14.54
N SER A 96 9.87 -15.86 15.55
CA SER A 96 9.46 -16.24 16.91
C SER A 96 8.64 -15.16 17.60
N TYR A 97 8.94 -13.87 17.37
CA TYR A 97 8.11 -12.76 17.86
C TYR A 97 6.71 -12.82 17.23
N SER A 98 6.65 -13.00 15.91
CA SER A 98 5.38 -13.11 15.19
C SER A 98 4.55 -14.33 15.62
N HIS A 99 5.21 -15.44 15.95
CA HIS A 99 4.57 -16.61 16.55
C HIS A 99 3.94 -16.29 17.92
N GLN A 100 4.65 -15.57 18.81
CA GLN A 100 4.11 -15.13 20.10
C GLN A 100 2.91 -14.19 19.92
N ARG A 101 2.94 -13.31 18.90
CA ARG A 101 1.80 -12.44 18.57
C ARG A 101 0.62 -13.25 18.05
N ALA A 102 0.84 -14.21 17.16
CA ALA A 102 -0.21 -15.10 16.64
C ALA A 102 -0.92 -15.88 17.75
N GLN A 103 -0.21 -16.30 18.79
CA GLN A 103 -0.80 -16.96 19.97
C GLN A 103 -1.80 -16.10 20.75
N ARG A 104 -1.87 -14.79 20.51
CA ARG A 104 -2.89 -13.91 21.10
C ARG A 104 -4.24 -14.03 20.41
N ILE A 105 -4.27 -14.43 19.13
CA ILE A 105 -5.50 -14.54 18.34
C ILE A 105 -6.33 -15.72 18.84
N ARG A 106 -7.64 -15.52 19.02
CA ARG A 106 -8.60 -16.50 19.51
C ARG A 106 -9.71 -16.67 18.48
N MET A 107 -9.85 -17.84 17.87
CA MET A 107 -10.77 -18.03 16.75
C MET A 107 -12.25 -17.77 17.08
N ASP A 108 -12.62 -17.89 18.36
CA ASP A 108 -13.99 -17.76 18.86
C ASP A 108 -14.38 -16.31 19.23
N ARG A 109 -13.42 -15.40 19.44
CA ARG A 109 -13.68 -14.03 19.89
C ARG A 109 -12.54 -13.07 19.55
N CYS A 110 -12.86 -11.79 19.34
CA CYS A 110 -11.83 -10.77 19.19
C CYS A 110 -11.04 -10.55 20.49
N VAL A 111 -9.76 -10.24 20.36
CA VAL A 111 -8.87 -9.83 21.43
C VAL A 111 -9.29 -8.46 21.94
N VAL A 112 -9.35 -8.34 23.27
CA VAL A 112 -9.50 -7.05 23.94
C VAL A 112 -8.15 -6.35 23.93
N MET A 113 -8.05 -5.24 23.19
CA MET A 113 -6.82 -4.46 23.06
C MET A 113 -6.78 -3.39 24.15
N GLU A 114 -6.52 -3.79 25.38
CA GLU A 114 -6.63 -2.91 26.58
C GLU A 114 -5.40 -2.01 26.83
N GLU A 115 -4.33 -2.07 26.02
CA GLU A 115 -3.03 -1.50 26.45
C GLU A 115 -2.25 -0.68 25.40
N VAL A 116 -2.78 -0.43 24.20
CA VAL A 116 -2.08 0.43 23.23
C VAL A 116 -3.05 1.25 22.41
N GLU A 117 -2.97 2.57 22.54
CA GLU A 117 -3.57 3.52 21.61
C GLU A 117 -2.92 3.38 20.24
N PRO A 118 -3.69 3.04 19.19
CA PRO A 118 -3.22 3.18 17.81
C PRO A 118 -2.87 4.64 17.51
N GLY A 119 -2.03 4.86 16.50
CA GLY A 119 -1.55 6.19 16.15
C GLY A 119 -2.64 6.99 15.43
N LEU A 120 -2.77 8.27 15.78
CA LEU A 120 -3.69 9.22 15.15
C LEU A 120 -3.37 9.41 13.67
N MET A 121 -4.18 8.90 12.73
CA MET A 121 -4.05 9.25 11.30
C MET A 121 -5.40 9.28 10.59
N THR A 122 -5.82 10.46 10.10
CA THR A 122 -7.07 10.66 9.35
C THR A 122 -6.81 10.87 7.87
N GLY A 123 -7.00 9.82 7.07
CA GLY A 123 -6.99 9.88 5.60
C GLY A 123 -5.65 10.24 4.95
N SER A 124 -5.48 9.84 3.69
CA SER A 124 -4.36 10.29 2.88
C SER A 124 -4.71 10.30 1.40
N ASP A 125 -4.35 11.38 0.73
CA ASP A 125 -4.34 11.49 -0.72
C ASP A 125 -2.92 11.20 -1.19
N THR A 126 -2.74 9.99 -1.69
CA THR A 126 -1.45 9.45 -2.15
C THR A 126 -1.54 9.23 -3.66
N VAL A 127 -0.42 9.21 -4.36
CA VAL A 127 -0.34 8.70 -5.73
C VAL A 127 0.71 7.62 -5.76
N TYR A 128 0.35 6.45 -6.30
CA TYR A 128 1.25 5.34 -6.56
C TYR A 128 1.35 5.09 -8.05
N PHE A 129 2.56 4.78 -8.52
CA PHE A 129 2.79 4.21 -9.84
C PHE A 129 3.99 3.26 -9.79
N CYS A 130 4.06 2.36 -10.77
CA CYS A 130 5.25 1.55 -10.98
C CYS A 130 5.66 1.55 -12.44
N VAL A 131 6.97 1.42 -12.66
CA VAL A 131 7.57 1.28 -13.99
C VAL A 131 8.49 0.09 -13.96
N ILE A 132 8.37 -0.79 -14.94
CA ILE A 132 9.34 -1.86 -15.16
C ILE A 132 9.70 -1.90 -16.64
N ASP A 133 11.00 -1.92 -16.92
CA ASP A 133 11.53 -1.86 -18.28
C ASP A 133 11.90 -3.24 -18.82
N SER A 134 12.26 -3.28 -20.11
CA SER A 134 12.65 -4.52 -20.80
C SER A 134 13.98 -5.11 -20.35
N GLN A 135 14.76 -4.36 -19.55
CA GLN A 135 16.03 -4.82 -18.98
C GLN A 135 15.83 -5.44 -17.59
N GLY A 136 14.61 -5.41 -17.06
CA GLY A 136 14.27 -5.91 -15.74
C GLY A 136 14.49 -4.89 -14.62
N ASN A 137 14.73 -3.61 -14.93
CA ASN A 137 14.76 -2.56 -13.91
C ASN A 137 13.35 -2.21 -13.49
N ALA A 138 13.10 -2.14 -12.18
CA ALA A 138 11.81 -1.79 -11.62
C ALA A 138 11.87 -0.61 -10.66
N CYS A 139 10.84 0.22 -10.71
CA CYS A 139 10.60 1.31 -9.79
C CYS A 139 9.17 1.18 -9.25
N SER A 140 9.06 0.96 -7.94
CA SER A 140 7.82 1.08 -7.17
C SER A 140 7.84 2.45 -6.52
N PHE A 141 6.98 3.37 -6.95
CA PHE A 141 7.08 4.78 -6.59
C PHE A 141 5.77 5.30 -6.02
N VAL A 142 5.88 6.04 -4.93
CA VAL A 142 4.74 6.62 -4.25
C VAL A 142 5.09 7.98 -3.67
N ASN A 143 4.18 8.94 -3.85
CA ASN A 143 4.32 10.30 -3.38
C ASN A 143 2.98 10.79 -2.81
N SER A 144 3.02 11.64 -1.79
CA SER A 144 1.84 12.22 -1.18
C SER A 144 2.18 13.51 -0.46
N THR A 145 1.26 14.47 -0.53
CA THR A 145 1.21 15.67 0.31
C THR A 145 0.62 15.40 1.70
N TYR A 146 0.40 14.13 2.04
CA TYR A 146 -0.32 13.57 3.17
C TYR A 146 -1.85 13.64 3.04
N MET A 147 -2.51 14.71 3.52
CA MET A 147 -3.97 14.84 3.44
C MET A 147 -4.35 15.84 2.35
N GLY A 148 -5.20 15.49 1.39
CA GLY A 148 -5.69 16.41 0.36
C GLY A 148 -4.56 17.10 -0.41
N PHE A 149 -4.72 18.41 -0.60
CA PHE A 149 -3.70 19.31 -1.14
C PHE A 149 -2.61 19.67 -0.10
N GLY A 150 -2.36 18.80 0.88
CA GLY A 150 -1.43 19.04 1.98
C GLY A 150 -1.93 20.12 2.94
N SER A 151 -1.07 21.06 3.26
CA SER A 151 -1.37 22.17 4.17
C SER A 151 -2.31 23.23 3.56
N GLY A 152 -2.52 23.19 2.24
CA GLY A 152 -3.19 24.25 1.49
C GLY A 152 -2.33 25.51 1.27
N LEU A 153 -1.12 25.56 1.85
CA LEU A 153 -0.18 26.65 1.62
C LEU A 153 0.50 26.47 0.26
N VAL A 154 0.42 27.49 -0.58
CA VAL A 154 1.07 27.54 -1.90
C VAL A 154 2.12 28.65 -1.85
N PRO A 155 3.43 28.35 -1.98
CA PRO A 155 4.44 29.39 -2.08
C PRO A 155 4.15 30.28 -3.29
N LYS A 156 4.33 31.59 -3.09
CA LYS A 156 4.01 32.59 -4.09
C LYS A 156 4.74 32.28 -5.41
N ASP A 157 3.99 32.29 -6.51
CA ASP A 157 4.49 32.07 -7.87
C ASP A 157 5.11 30.68 -8.15
N CYS A 158 4.93 29.69 -7.25
CA CYS A 158 5.52 28.35 -7.41
C CYS A 158 4.57 27.28 -7.97
N GLY A 159 3.25 27.46 -7.85
CA GLY A 159 2.26 26.55 -8.46
C GLY A 159 2.14 25.15 -7.82
N PHE A 160 2.74 24.92 -6.64
CA PHE A 160 2.61 23.67 -5.88
C PHE A 160 2.22 23.92 -4.42
N SER A 161 1.50 22.97 -3.81
CA SER A 161 1.12 23.03 -2.40
C SER A 161 2.14 22.35 -1.49
N LEU A 162 2.38 22.90 -0.30
CA LEU A 162 3.22 22.28 0.72
C LEU A 162 2.49 21.14 1.43
N GLN A 163 3.17 20.03 1.66
CA GLN A 163 2.63 18.89 2.41
C GLN A 163 2.25 19.25 3.85
N ASN A 164 1.33 18.50 4.46
CA ASN A 164 1.01 18.60 5.89
C ASN A 164 1.49 17.39 6.70
N ARG A 165 2.49 16.64 6.21
CA ARG A 165 3.01 15.40 6.81
C ARG A 165 3.39 15.50 8.29
N GLY A 166 3.78 16.69 8.77
CA GLY A 166 4.07 16.95 10.18
C GLY A 166 2.89 16.65 11.13
N ALA A 167 1.65 16.61 10.63
CA ALA A 167 0.48 16.17 11.39
C ALA A 167 0.54 14.68 11.82
N SER A 168 1.48 13.90 11.29
CA SER A 168 1.71 12.52 11.74
C SER A 168 2.52 12.44 13.03
N PHE A 169 3.07 13.55 13.54
CA PHE A 169 3.77 13.54 14.83
C PHE A 169 2.79 13.39 16.00
N SER A 170 3.24 12.70 17.04
CA SER A 170 2.62 12.77 18.36
C SER A 170 3.05 14.05 19.08
N LEU A 171 2.14 14.62 19.86
CA LEU A 171 2.44 15.70 20.81
C LEU A 171 2.66 15.19 22.24
N HIS A 172 2.53 13.88 22.46
CA HIS A 172 2.76 13.26 23.75
C HIS A 172 4.26 13.12 24.01
N ARG A 173 4.75 13.81 25.05
CA ARG A 173 6.14 13.70 25.49
C ARG A 173 6.46 12.24 25.83
N GLY A 174 7.62 11.77 25.39
CA GLY A 174 8.06 10.39 25.58
C GLY A 174 7.56 9.39 24.52
N HIS A 175 6.64 9.78 23.65
CA HIS A 175 6.25 8.94 22.52
C HIS A 175 7.41 8.83 21.50
N VAL A 176 7.64 7.64 20.93
CA VAL A 176 8.73 7.41 19.95
C VAL A 176 8.64 8.31 18.73
N ASN A 177 7.43 8.68 18.34
CA ASN A 177 7.11 9.62 17.27
C ASN A 177 6.71 11.03 17.78
N CYS A 178 7.18 11.44 18.97
CA CYS A 178 6.99 12.81 19.46
C CYS A 178 7.76 13.80 18.57
N VAL A 179 7.15 14.95 18.28
CA VAL A 179 7.75 16.03 17.47
C VAL A 179 9.08 16.52 18.05
N ALA A 180 10.08 16.73 17.19
CA ALA A 180 11.38 17.31 17.51
C ALA A 180 11.99 18.00 16.28
N GLY A 181 12.95 18.90 16.48
CA GLY A 181 13.69 19.54 15.38
C GLY A 181 14.56 18.53 14.63
N GLY A 182 14.62 18.65 13.30
CA GLY A 182 15.35 17.72 12.41
C GLY A 182 14.73 16.33 12.25
N LYS A 183 13.75 15.98 13.09
CA LYS A 183 13.11 14.66 13.09
C LYS A 183 12.14 14.51 11.92
N ARG A 184 12.07 13.30 11.38
CA ARG A 184 11.13 12.88 10.35
C ARG A 184 9.91 12.18 11.00
N PRO A 185 8.68 12.57 10.66
CA PRO A 185 7.48 11.96 11.25
C PRO A 185 7.21 10.56 10.73
N PHE A 186 6.55 9.71 11.53
CA PHE A 186 5.93 8.46 11.06
C PHE A 186 5.33 8.62 9.66
N HIS A 187 5.70 7.73 8.75
CA HIS A 187 5.34 7.87 7.35
C HIS A 187 4.38 6.77 6.89
N THR A 188 3.24 7.16 6.33
CA THR A 188 2.24 6.20 5.82
C THR A 188 2.57 5.64 4.44
N ILE A 189 3.53 6.23 3.74
CA ILE A 189 3.76 5.89 2.34
C ILE A 189 4.66 4.66 2.23
N ILE A 190 4.19 3.61 1.56
CA ILE A 190 4.94 2.38 1.34
C ILE A 190 4.86 1.92 -0.13
N PRO A 191 5.95 2.02 -0.92
CA PRO A 191 6.13 1.22 -2.13
C PRO A 191 6.65 -0.17 -1.76
N ALA A 192 6.13 -1.20 -2.40
CA ALA A 192 6.61 -2.57 -2.21
C ALA A 192 7.21 -3.16 -3.49
N LEU A 193 8.16 -4.08 -3.30
CA LEU A 193 8.67 -4.98 -4.32
C LEU A 193 8.52 -6.43 -3.82
N LEU A 194 8.23 -7.35 -4.74
CA LEU A 194 8.23 -8.78 -4.50
C LEU A 194 9.36 -9.41 -5.28
N THR A 195 10.16 -10.24 -4.62
CA THR A 195 11.15 -11.09 -5.28
C THR A 195 10.94 -12.54 -4.90
N ASP A 196 11.54 -13.46 -5.63
CA ASP A 196 11.65 -14.83 -5.14
C ASP A 196 12.54 -14.88 -3.88
N SER A 197 12.37 -15.95 -3.13
CA SER A 197 13.20 -16.26 -1.97
C SER A 197 14.47 -17.04 -2.32
N ALA A 198 14.74 -17.27 -3.61
CA ALA A 198 15.75 -18.21 -4.05
C ALA A 198 17.13 -17.92 -3.44
N THR A 199 17.71 -18.98 -2.85
CA THR A 199 19.06 -19.03 -2.28
C THR A 199 20.10 -19.55 -3.28
N THR A 200 19.68 -19.87 -4.51
CA THR A 200 20.51 -20.53 -5.54
C THR A 200 21.10 -19.58 -6.58
N SER A 201 20.61 -18.33 -6.67
CA SER A 201 21.19 -17.28 -7.52
C SER A 201 21.85 -16.20 -6.67
N GLU A 202 22.91 -15.56 -7.20
CA GLU A 202 23.56 -14.42 -6.52
C GLU A 202 22.63 -13.20 -6.39
N LYS A 203 21.54 -13.15 -7.16
CA LYS A 203 20.53 -12.09 -7.13
C LYS A 203 19.11 -12.67 -7.16
N PRO A 204 18.19 -12.16 -6.32
CA PRO A 204 16.80 -12.58 -6.35
C PRO A 204 16.11 -12.09 -7.64
N VAL A 205 15.18 -12.89 -8.16
CA VAL A 205 14.37 -12.59 -9.34
C VAL A 205 13.24 -11.67 -8.93
N LEU A 206 13.07 -10.56 -9.66
CA LEU A 206 11.93 -9.68 -9.49
C LEU A 206 10.65 -10.40 -9.92
N LEU A 207 9.70 -10.48 -8.98
CA LEU A 207 8.38 -11.03 -9.21
C LEU A 207 7.35 -9.94 -9.41
N ALA A 208 7.40 -8.85 -8.63
CA ALA A 208 6.52 -7.71 -8.81
C ALA A 208 6.93 -6.39 -8.19
N ALA A 209 6.32 -5.30 -8.68
CA ALA A 209 6.16 -4.06 -7.94
C ALA A 209 4.71 -3.95 -7.46
N LEU A 210 4.50 -3.54 -6.21
CA LEU A 210 3.19 -3.48 -5.57
C LEU A 210 3.05 -2.16 -4.81
N GLY A 211 1.85 -1.60 -4.82
CA GLY A 211 1.49 -0.45 -4.01
C GLY A 211 -0.02 -0.39 -3.89
N VAL A 212 -0.56 -0.30 -2.69
CA VAL A 212 -1.99 -0.07 -2.46
C VAL A 212 -2.11 1.28 -1.77
N MET A 213 -2.87 2.23 -2.31
CA MET A 213 -2.99 3.55 -1.70
C MET A 213 -4.06 3.58 -0.61
N GLY A 214 -3.89 4.49 0.38
CA GLY A 214 -4.92 4.79 1.38
C GLY A 214 -4.45 4.80 2.83
N ALA A 215 -3.43 5.60 3.18
CA ALA A 215 -2.97 5.75 4.58
C ALA A 215 -2.74 4.40 5.31
N LEU A 216 -3.48 4.11 6.38
CA LEU A 216 -3.36 2.85 7.13
C LEU A 216 -3.94 1.62 6.39
N MET A 217 -4.57 1.81 5.24
CA MET A 217 -4.93 0.74 4.32
C MET A 217 -3.71 0.17 3.60
N GLN A 218 -2.63 0.94 3.39
CA GLN A 218 -1.51 0.48 2.56
C GLN A 218 -0.91 -0.86 3.06
N PRO A 219 -0.56 -1.03 4.36
CA PRO A 219 0.05 -2.28 4.84
C PRO A 219 -0.88 -3.49 4.72
N GLN A 220 -2.14 -3.35 5.14
CA GLN A 220 -3.12 -4.43 5.07
C GLN A 220 -3.57 -4.72 3.64
N GLY A 221 -3.53 -3.72 2.76
CA GLY A 221 -3.78 -3.85 1.33
C GLY A 221 -2.66 -4.60 0.61
N HIS A 222 -1.39 -4.28 0.89
CA HIS A 222 -0.22 -5.00 0.37
C HIS A 222 -0.34 -6.50 0.69
N VAL A 223 -0.62 -6.82 1.96
CA VAL A 223 -0.75 -8.19 2.41
C VAL A 223 -1.97 -8.88 1.81
N GLN A 224 -3.13 -8.24 1.74
CA GLN A 224 -4.32 -8.83 1.09
C GLN A 224 -4.06 -9.18 -0.38
N VAL A 225 -3.45 -8.29 -1.16
CA VAL A 225 -3.11 -8.56 -2.58
C VAL A 225 -2.13 -9.72 -2.69
N LEU A 226 -1.08 -9.74 -1.85
CA LEU A 226 -0.11 -10.82 -1.82
C LEU A 226 -0.76 -12.16 -1.47
N LEU A 227 -1.66 -12.20 -0.48
CA LEU A 227 -2.38 -13.42 -0.08
C LEU A 227 -3.35 -13.90 -1.16
N ASN A 228 -4.06 -12.99 -1.83
CA ASN A 228 -4.95 -13.32 -2.96
C ASN A 228 -4.19 -14.08 -4.05
N MET A 229 -2.97 -13.65 -4.35
CA MET A 229 -2.13 -14.33 -5.33
C MET A 229 -1.53 -15.64 -4.80
N LEU A 230 -0.85 -15.59 -3.65
CA LEU A 230 -0.04 -16.73 -3.20
C LEU A 230 -0.84 -17.81 -2.46
N ALA A 231 -1.86 -17.42 -1.67
CA ALA A 231 -2.71 -18.38 -0.96
C ALA A 231 -3.90 -18.85 -1.79
N PHE A 232 -4.47 -17.96 -2.61
CA PHE A 232 -5.72 -18.21 -3.34
C PHE A 232 -5.56 -18.33 -4.85
N GLY A 233 -4.34 -18.22 -5.38
CA GLY A 233 -4.04 -18.50 -6.79
C GLY A 233 -4.63 -17.50 -7.77
N MET A 234 -4.99 -16.30 -7.31
CA MET A 234 -5.55 -15.26 -8.16
C MET A 234 -4.47 -14.67 -9.06
N ASN A 235 -4.84 -14.35 -10.31
CA ASN A 235 -4.00 -13.51 -11.14
C ASN A 235 -3.98 -12.06 -10.61
N PRO A 236 -3.09 -11.18 -11.10
CA PRO A 236 -2.97 -9.82 -10.59
C PRO A 236 -4.30 -9.06 -10.60
N GLN A 237 -5.02 -9.02 -11.73
CA GLN A 237 -6.30 -8.29 -11.83
C GLN A 237 -7.34 -8.84 -10.84
N GLN A 238 -7.48 -10.17 -10.74
CA GLN A 238 -8.38 -10.81 -9.78
C GLN A 238 -8.03 -10.45 -8.34
N ALA A 239 -6.74 -10.46 -7.99
CA ALA A 239 -6.28 -10.10 -6.65
C ALA A 239 -6.58 -8.64 -6.29
N LEU A 240 -6.62 -7.74 -7.29
CA LEU A 240 -6.99 -6.34 -7.07
C LEU A 240 -8.49 -6.14 -6.94
N ASP A 241 -9.26 -6.82 -7.79
CA ASP A 241 -10.72 -6.73 -7.88
C ASP A 241 -11.43 -7.40 -6.71
N ALA A 242 -10.76 -8.33 -6.03
CA ALA A 242 -11.28 -9.00 -4.85
C ALA A 242 -11.79 -7.99 -3.78
N PRO A 243 -12.96 -8.25 -3.16
CA PRO A 243 -13.49 -7.42 -2.08
C PRO A 243 -12.51 -7.34 -0.92
N ARG A 244 -12.26 -6.13 -0.42
CA ARG A 244 -11.28 -5.87 0.64
C ARG A 244 -11.91 -5.75 2.02
N VAL A 245 -11.07 -6.02 3.01
CA VAL A 245 -11.30 -5.73 4.41
C VAL A 245 -10.44 -4.54 4.80
N TYR A 246 -11.05 -3.53 5.41
CA TYR A 246 -10.32 -2.40 5.99
C TYR A 246 -10.57 -2.32 7.50
N VAL A 247 -9.53 -2.63 8.26
CA VAL A 247 -9.52 -2.48 9.71
C VAL A 247 -9.00 -1.10 10.06
N GLN A 248 -9.78 -0.38 10.84
CA GLN A 248 -9.50 0.99 11.23
C GLN A 248 -9.74 1.17 12.72
N TYR A 249 -8.87 1.93 13.38
CA TYR A 249 -9.15 2.46 14.70
C TYR A 249 -9.77 3.85 14.58
N ASP A 250 -10.92 4.05 15.19
CA ASP A 250 -11.56 5.35 15.31
C ASP A 250 -11.16 5.98 16.65
N HIS A 251 -10.33 7.02 16.58
CA HIS A 251 -9.86 7.77 17.75
C HIS A 251 -10.97 8.55 18.46
N THR A 252 -12.12 8.77 17.81
CA THR A 252 -13.26 9.46 18.42
C THR A 252 -14.01 8.54 19.37
N THR A 253 -14.13 7.27 18.99
CA THR A 253 -14.86 6.26 19.74
C THR A 253 -13.93 5.32 20.52
N GLU A 254 -12.61 5.47 20.35
CA GLU A 254 -11.55 4.61 20.90
C GLU A 254 -11.82 3.12 20.59
N GLN A 255 -12.29 2.86 19.36
CA GLN A 255 -12.73 1.53 18.96
C GLN A 255 -12.19 1.11 17.60
N TRP A 256 -11.86 -0.18 17.51
CA TRP A 256 -11.55 -0.84 16.27
C TRP A 256 -12.81 -1.19 15.49
N SER A 257 -12.92 -0.71 14.26
CA SER A 257 -13.95 -1.06 13.29
C SER A 257 -13.40 -1.91 12.15
N VAL A 258 -14.28 -2.74 11.59
CA VAL A 258 -14.00 -3.61 10.43
C VAL A 258 -14.95 -3.21 9.32
N ASN A 259 -14.39 -2.68 8.24
CA ASN A 259 -15.15 -2.24 7.08
C ASN A 259 -15.01 -3.30 5.98
N LEU A 260 -16.13 -3.88 5.56
CA LEU A 260 -16.18 -4.96 4.58
C LEU A 260 -16.80 -4.46 3.28
N GLU A 261 -16.05 -4.54 2.18
CA GLU A 261 -16.55 -4.15 0.87
C GLU A 261 -17.73 -5.02 0.40
N GLU A 262 -18.56 -4.43 -0.46
CA GLU A 262 -19.53 -5.17 -1.26
C GLU A 262 -18.84 -6.35 -1.97
N GLY A 263 -19.46 -7.54 -1.88
CA GLY A 263 -18.89 -8.81 -2.36
C GLY A 263 -18.43 -9.75 -1.25
N VAL A 264 -18.22 -9.26 -0.02
CA VAL A 264 -18.22 -10.11 1.19
C VAL A 264 -19.68 -10.43 1.55
N SER A 265 -19.99 -11.66 1.96
CA SER A 265 -21.37 -12.06 2.24
C SER A 265 -21.89 -11.51 3.57
N GLN A 266 -23.22 -11.39 3.71
CA GLN A 266 -23.84 -10.93 4.95
C GLN A 266 -23.55 -11.87 6.13
N GLU A 267 -23.55 -13.18 5.87
CA GLU A 267 -23.32 -14.22 6.88
C GLU A 267 -21.92 -14.10 7.48
N VAL A 268 -20.93 -13.75 6.65
CA VAL A 268 -19.56 -13.47 7.12
C VAL A 268 -19.55 -12.24 8.04
N ALA A 269 -20.25 -11.17 7.66
CA ALA A 269 -20.33 -9.96 8.48
C ALA A 269 -21.03 -10.23 9.83
N GLU A 270 -22.12 -11.01 9.85
CA GLU A 270 -22.84 -11.40 11.06
C GLU A 270 -22.00 -12.28 11.98
N GLU A 271 -21.27 -13.25 11.42
CA GLU A 271 -20.38 -14.11 12.17
C GLU A 271 -19.24 -13.32 12.82
N LEU A 272 -18.67 -12.34 12.12
CA LEU A 272 -17.66 -11.44 12.69
C LEU A 272 -18.23 -10.60 13.84
N ARG A 273 -19.47 -10.11 13.72
CA ARG A 273 -20.16 -9.41 14.82
C ARG A 273 -20.39 -10.33 16.02
N ARG A 274 -20.76 -11.60 15.78
CA ARG A 274 -20.93 -12.61 16.83
C ARG A 274 -19.63 -12.87 17.60
N ARG A 275 -18.47 -12.80 16.92
CA ARG A 275 -17.14 -12.88 17.53
C ARG A 275 -16.70 -11.58 18.23
N GLY A 276 -17.53 -10.52 18.21
CA GLY A 276 -17.28 -9.26 18.92
C GLY A 276 -16.74 -8.11 18.07
N HIS A 277 -16.55 -8.31 16.75
CA HIS A 277 -16.06 -7.24 15.88
C HIS A 277 -17.13 -6.16 15.63
N LYS A 278 -16.71 -4.89 15.57
CA LYS A 278 -17.57 -3.79 15.13
C LYS A 278 -17.55 -3.71 13.61
N VAL A 279 -18.53 -4.33 12.95
CA VAL A 279 -18.54 -4.53 11.50
C VAL A 279 -19.47 -3.57 10.77
N ASN A 280 -18.90 -2.80 9.85
CA ASN A 280 -19.60 -1.98 8.86
C ASN A 280 -19.66 -2.77 7.54
N TRP A 281 -20.87 -3.11 7.08
CA TRP A 281 -21.09 -3.89 5.86
C TRP A 281 -22.47 -3.61 5.25
N PRO A 282 -22.60 -3.59 3.90
CA PRO A 282 -21.49 -3.45 2.96
C PRO A 282 -21.01 -1.99 2.94
N ILE A 283 -19.70 -1.78 2.87
CA ILE A 283 -19.18 -0.46 2.47
C ILE A 283 -19.09 -0.42 0.94
N THR A 284 -19.61 0.65 0.35
CA THR A 284 -19.47 0.88 -1.08
C THR A 284 -18.19 1.66 -1.35
N VAL A 285 -17.62 1.50 -2.54
CA VAL A 285 -16.40 2.19 -2.97
C VAL A 285 -16.56 3.73 -2.91
N LEU A 286 -17.78 4.25 -3.03
CA LEU A 286 -18.11 5.68 -2.91
C LEU A 286 -18.04 6.20 -1.46
N SER A 287 -18.22 5.34 -0.47
CA SER A 287 -18.18 5.71 0.95
C SER A 287 -16.80 5.52 1.59
N SER A 288 -15.81 4.98 0.86
CA SER A 288 -14.49 4.67 1.42
C SER A 288 -13.36 5.32 0.60
N PRO A 289 -12.87 6.52 1.00
CA PRO A 289 -11.80 7.23 0.31
C PRO A 289 -10.42 6.54 0.40
N HIS A 290 -10.34 5.31 0.92
CA HIS A 290 -9.09 4.65 1.35
C HIS A 290 -8.71 3.41 0.53
N CYS A 291 -9.44 3.07 -0.54
CA CYS A 291 -9.22 1.84 -1.30
C CYS A 291 -8.71 2.08 -2.74
N SER A 292 -7.85 3.07 -2.98
CA SER A 292 -7.45 3.37 -4.37
C SER A 292 -6.20 2.62 -4.83
N CYS A 293 -6.25 2.24 -6.11
CA CYS A 293 -5.17 1.87 -7.04
C CYS A 293 -4.08 0.90 -6.55
N VAL A 294 -4.01 -0.24 -7.24
CA VAL A 294 -2.88 -1.16 -7.13
C VAL A 294 -2.32 -1.38 -8.52
N CYS A 295 -1.01 -1.24 -8.67
CA CYS A 295 -0.30 -1.65 -9.88
C CYS A 295 0.60 -2.83 -9.52
N PHE A 296 0.57 -3.86 -10.36
CA PHE A 296 1.30 -5.11 -10.23
C PHE A 296 1.87 -5.50 -11.59
N TRP A 297 3.06 -6.12 -11.63
CA TRP A 297 3.76 -6.44 -12.88
C TRP A 297 4.73 -7.61 -12.70
N VAL A 298 4.71 -8.64 -13.54
CA VAL A 298 5.57 -9.84 -13.44
C VAL A 298 6.54 -9.94 -14.61
N SER A 299 7.75 -10.40 -14.32
CA SER A 299 8.95 -10.42 -15.18
C SER A 299 8.84 -11.21 -16.50
N ASP A 300 8.04 -12.28 -16.57
CA ASP A 300 7.97 -13.12 -17.78
C ASP A 300 6.71 -12.91 -18.62
N VAL A 301 5.65 -12.30 -18.05
CA VAL A 301 4.42 -11.92 -18.74
C VAL A 301 3.91 -10.60 -18.16
N LEU A 302 3.78 -9.60 -19.03
CA LEU A 302 3.19 -8.30 -18.70
C LEU A 302 1.71 -8.46 -18.31
N PHE A 303 1.43 -8.65 -17.03
CA PHE A 303 0.08 -8.49 -16.48
C PHE A 303 -0.05 -7.09 -15.90
N ARG A 304 -1.03 -6.33 -16.41
CA ARG A 304 -1.41 -5.03 -15.85
C ARG A 304 -2.71 -5.21 -15.09
N GLY A 305 -2.65 -5.08 -13.77
CA GLY A 305 -3.83 -4.99 -12.91
C GLY A 305 -4.17 -3.53 -12.61
N PHE A 306 -5.43 -3.14 -12.73
CA PHE A 306 -5.92 -1.84 -12.22
C PHE A 306 -7.35 -1.97 -11.70
N ARG A 307 -7.63 -1.41 -10.52
CA ARG A 307 -8.99 -1.29 -9.97
C ARG A 307 -9.43 0.18 -9.98
N PRO A 308 -10.38 0.59 -10.84
CA PRO A 308 -10.94 1.94 -10.83
C PRO A 308 -11.77 2.16 -9.57
N VAL A 309 -11.61 3.33 -8.95
CA VAL A 309 -12.42 3.79 -7.81
C VAL A 309 -13.00 5.15 -8.19
N SER A 310 -14.05 5.11 -9.03
CA SER A 310 -14.84 6.24 -9.55
C SER A 310 -14.16 7.22 -10.53
N GLY A 311 -14.85 7.52 -11.64
CA GLY A 311 -14.46 8.48 -12.70
C GLY A 311 -13.96 7.80 -13.99
N PRO A 312 -14.24 8.36 -15.20
CA PRO A 312 -13.69 7.84 -16.45
C PRO A 312 -12.20 8.21 -16.54
N GLY A 313 -11.32 7.27 -16.19
CA GLY A 313 -9.90 7.31 -16.54
C GLY A 313 -9.63 6.28 -17.64
N PRO A 314 -8.92 6.62 -18.73
CA PRO A 314 -8.60 5.64 -19.76
C PRO A 314 -7.79 4.48 -19.17
N ALA A 315 -8.26 3.25 -19.30
CA ALA A 315 -7.34 2.12 -19.22
C ALA A 315 -6.42 2.20 -20.45
N ALA A 316 -5.10 2.30 -20.26
CA ALA A 316 -4.17 2.12 -21.37
C ALA A 316 -4.09 0.62 -21.70
N SER A 317 -5.04 0.12 -22.50
CA SER A 317 -4.96 -1.19 -23.15
C SER A 317 -3.88 -1.13 -24.24
N GLY A 318 -2.63 -1.36 -23.83
CA GLY A 318 -1.55 -1.70 -24.74
C GLY A 318 -1.55 -3.22 -25.02
N PRO A 319 -1.08 -3.67 -26.19
CA PRO A 319 -0.97 -5.10 -26.49
C PRO A 319 -0.10 -5.81 -25.45
N LEU A 320 -0.47 -7.05 -25.11
CA LEU A 320 0.36 -8.00 -24.37
C LEU A 320 1.65 -8.22 -25.17
N LEU A 321 2.79 -7.72 -24.68
CA LEU A 321 4.08 -7.97 -25.30
C LEU A 321 4.62 -9.29 -24.71
N TYR A 322 4.48 -10.38 -25.47
CA TYR A 322 5.17 -11.63 -25.20
C TYR A 322 6.60 -11.56 -25.74
N ARG A 323 7.56 -12.06 -24.97
CA ARG A 323 8.91 -12.30 -25.47
C ARG A 323 8.86 -13.48 -26.45
N GLY A 324 8.90 -13.18 -27.76
CA GLY A 324 9.21 -14.18 -28.80
C GLY A 324 8.08 -14.73 -29.68
N GLN A 325 6.94 -14.06 -29.88
CA GLN A 325 5.98 -14.45 -30.94
C GLN A 325 5.59 -13.31 -31.89
N PRO A 326 5.43 -13.57 -33.21
CA PRO A 326 4.98 -12.59 -34.17
C PRO A 326 3.49 -12.26 -33.96
N ALA A 327 3.16 -10.96 -34.05
CA ALA A 327 1.83 -10.43 -33.79
C ALA A 327 0.77 -10.98 -34.75
N ALA A 328 -0.21 -11.72 -34.23
CA ALA A 328 -1.44 -12.01 -34.95
C ALA A 328 -2.55 -11.05 -34.50
N SER A 329 -3.20 -10.43 -35.48
CA SER A 329 -4.21 -9.39 -35.37
C SER A 329 -5.52 -9.88 -34.76
N VAL A 330 -6.05 -9.16 -33.76
CA VAL A 330 -7.49 -9.13 -33.47
C VAL A 330 -7.91 -7.69 -33.18
N SER A 331 -8.66 -7.10 -34.11
CA SER A 331 -9.42 -5.85 -33.96
C SER A 331 -10.65 -6.09 -33.06
N HIS A 332 -11.13 -5.15 -32.26
CA HIS A 332 -12.05 -4.08 -32.68
C HIS A 332 -12.18 -3.00 -31.58
N GLY A 333 -12.29 -1.73 -31.99
CA GLY A 333 -12.74 -0.61 -31.16
C GLY A 333 -11.92 0.66 -31.36
N ARG A 334 -12.46 1.61 -32.14
CA ARG A 334 -11.78 2.84 -32.61
C ARG A 334 -11.18 3.66 -31.46
N ASN A 335 -9.86 3.82 -31.46
CA ASN A 335 -9.14 4.93 -30.83
C ASN A 335 -7.92 5.25 -31.69
N HIS A 336 -7.58 6.53 -31.82
CA HIS A 336 -6.43 7.01 -32.61
C HIS A 336 -5.14 6.31 -32.14
N LEU A 337 -4.62 5.44 -33.00
CA LEU A 337 -3.35 4.73 -32.83
C LEU A 337 -2.20 5.69 -33.17
N HIS A 338 -1.34 6.00 -32.22
CA HIS A 338 0.04 6.37 -32.56
C HIS A 338 0.85 5.08 -32.76
N PRO A 339 1.67 4.97 -33.83
CA PRO A 339 2.46 3.78 -34.10
C PRO A 339 3.48 3.52 -32.99
N ALA A 340 3.78 2.24 -32.75
CA ALA A 340 4.77 1.80 -31.76
C ALA A 340 6.12 2.47 -32.01
N GLY A 341 6.66 3.13 -30.98
CA GLY A 341 8.01 3.68 -31.00
C GLY A 341 9.08 2.58 -31.01
N PRO A 342 10.34 2.90 -31.38
CA PRO A 342 11.43 1.94 -31.47
C PRO A 342 11.76 1.29 -30.10
N PRO A 343 12.40 0.10 -30.11
CA PRO A 343 12.76 -0.63 -28.89
C PRO A 343 13.66 0.20 -27.97
N GLY A 344 13.33 0.24 -26.67
CA GLY A 344 14.02 1.04 -25.65
C GLY A 344 13.15 2.09 -24.95
N GLN A 345 11.84 2.18 -25.25
CA GLN A 345 10.95 3.13 -24.57
C GLN A 345 10.55 2.67 -23.15
N LEU A 346 10.83 3.52 -22.17
CA LEU A 346 10.23 3.49 -20.84
C LEU A 346 8.72 3.75 -20.94
N HIS A 347 7.90 2.83 -20.44
CA HIS A 347 6.46 3.03 -20.33
C HIS A 347 6.13 3.61 -18.96
N LEU A 348 6.17 4.95 -18.85
CA LEU A 348 5.71 5.67 -17.68
C LEU A 348 4.18 5.80 -17.72
N VAL A 349 3.51 5.28 -16.69
CA VAL A 349 2.05 5.35 -16.55
C VAL A 349 1.73 6.13 -15.28
N LEU A 350 1.47 7.43 -15.43
CA LEU A 350 1.08 8.33 -14.32
C LEU A 350 -0.45 8.47 -14.28
N TRP A 351 -1.05 8.34 -13.10
CA TRP A 351 -2.49 8.56 -12.90
C TRP A 351 -2.77 9.40 -11.66
N TRP A 352 -3.68 10.36 -11.77
CA TRP A 352 -4.21 11.14 -10.64
C TRP A 352 -5.75 11.11 -10.65
N THR A 353 -6.36 11.19 -9.47
CA THR A 353 -7.81 11.32 -9.30
C THR A 353 -8.19 12.81 -9.22
N ARG A 354 -9.09 13.28 -10.10
CA ARG A 354 -9.64 14.65 -10.03
C ARG A 354 -10.94 14.64 -9.25
N ARG A 355 -11.05 15.36 -8.13
CA ARG A 355 -12.35 15.70 -7.53
C ARG A 355 -13.08 16.68 -8.45
N ARG A 356 -14.33 16.38 -8.84
CA ARG A 356 -15.21 17.35 -9.54
C ARG A 356 -15.59 18.47 -8.57
N GLY A 357 -15.40 19.74 -8.95
CA GLY A 357 -15.85 20.86 -8.11
C GLY A 357 -15.54 22.30 -8.57
N SER A 358 -14.63 22.56 -9.50
CA SER A 358 -14.42 23.92 -10.02
C SER A 358 -14.32 23.93 -11.54
N THR A 359 -15.09 24.83 -12.15
CA THR A 359 -15.28 24.96 -13.61
C THR A 359 -14.17 25.73 -14.32
N ASP A 360 -13.21 26.31 -13.60
CA ASP A 360 -12.15 27.11 -14.23
C ASP A 360 -10.77 26.72 -13.71
N ALA A 361 -10.13 25.77 -14.41
CA ALA A 361 -8.69 25.59 -14.39
C ALA A 361 -8.29 24.87 -15.69
N VAL A 362 -7.64 25.61 -16.60
CA VAL A 362 -6.98 25.06 -17.78
C VAL A 362 -5.84 24.17 -17.29
N SER A 363 -5.93 22.86 -17.51
CA SER A 363 -4.82 21.95 -17.22
C SER A 363 -3.81 22.00 -18.37
N CYS A 364 -2.67 22.65 -18.15
CA CYS A 364 -1.49 22.44 -18.98
C CYS A 364 -0.75 21.19 -18.48
N CYS A 365 -0.99 20.05 -19.11
CA CYS A 365 -0.13 18.87 -19.00
C CYS A 365 0.05 18.32 -20.42
N GLY A 366 1.05 18.88 -21.13
CA GLY A 366 1.45 18.43 -22.45
C GLY A 366 2.49 17.32 -22.35
N ILE A 367 2.38 16.31 -23.20
CA ILE A 367 3.46 15.37 -23.47
C ILE A 367 4.57 16.16 -24.14
N TYR A 368 5.68 16.42 -23.45
CA TYR A 368 6.87 16.97 -24.09
C TYR A 368 7.66 15.81 -24.70
N HIS A 369 7.80 15.83 -26.04
CA HIS A 369 8.85 15.10 -26.72
C HIS A 369 10.13 15.92 -26.61
N SER A 370 11.15 15.39 -25.94
CA SER A 370 12.52 15.83 -26.16
C SER A 370 12.98 15.27 -27.51
N GLY A 371 12.64 15.97 -28.59
CA GLY A 371 13.41 15.91 -29.83
C GLY A 371 14.65 16.77 -29.67
N GLU A 372 15.76 16.28 -30.19
CA GLU A 372 17.08 16.91 -30.21
C GLU A 372 17.04 18.43 -30.52
N MET A 373 17.86 19.20 -29.80
CA MET A 373 18.43 20.46 -30.29
C MET A 373 19.92 20.24 -30.51
#